data_AF-A0A6L6ILY2-F1
#
_entry.id   AF-A0A6L6ILY2-F1
#
_cell.length_a   1.000
_cell.length_b   1.000
_cell.length_c   1.000
_cell.angle_alpha   90.00
_cell.angle_beta   90.00
_cell.angle_gamma   90.00
#
_symmetry.space_group_name_H-M   'P 1'
#
loop_
_entity.id
_entity.type
_entity.pdbx_description
1 polymer ?
#
loop_
_entity_poly.entity_id
_entity_poly.type
_entity_poly.pdbx_seq_one_letter_code
_entity_poly.pdbx_strand_id
1 'polypeptide(L)'
;MTYQQAGRIAILKRIAGWVIFIPALISTLISALKFMYAHSEKQDGINAVMLDFTHVMIDMMRVNTPFLNLFWHHSPTPDFQNGLNILFWLIFILIFIGLAMQDSGARMSRQARYLREGVEDQLILEKAKGSDGLTRQQLESRIVVPHRTLFLHIFPLYILPVIIIVLGYLFFSLLGFL
;
A
#
# COMPACT_ATOMS: atom_id res chain seq x y z
N MET A 1 14.02 -19.68 -10.22
CA MET A 1 12.55 -19.72 -10.44
C MET A 1 12.30 -19.85 -11.92
N THR A 2 11.44 -20.77 -12.34
CA THR A 2 11.01 -20.81 -13.75
C THR A 2 10.11 -19.61 -14.06
N TYR A 3 10.09 -19.22 -15.31
CA TYR A 3 9.32 -18.09 -15.82
C TYR A 3 7.84 -18.07 -15.36
N GLN A 4 7.18 -19.22 -15.44
CA GLN A 4 5.77 -19.38 -15.05
C GLN A 4 5.56 -19.23 -13.54
N GLN A 5 6.53 -19.65 -12.72
CA GLN A 5 6.49 -19.46 -11.27
C GLN A 5 6.65 -17.99 -10.90
N ALA A 6 7.51 -17.24 -11.60
CA ALA A 6 7.69 -15.81 -11.39
C ALA A 6 6.39 -15.02 -11.63
N GLY A 7 5.62 -15.39 -12.67
CA GLY A 7 4.31 -14.79 -12.94
C GLY A 7 3.27 -15.04 -11.83
N ARG A 8 3.17 -16.27 -11.32
CA ARG A 8 2.24 -16.60 -10.21
C ARG A 8 2.61 -15.87 -8.92
N ILE A 9 3.89 -15.82 -8.59
CA ILE A 9 4.40 -15.10 -7.42
C ILE A 9 4.14 -13.60 -7.54
N ALA A 10 4.25 -13.03 -8.74
CA ALA A 10 3.94 -11.63 -8.99
C ALA A 10 2.47 -11.30 -8.67
N ILE A 11 1.53 -12.14 -9.11
CA ILE A 11 0.09 -11.97 -8.84
C ILE A 11 -0.18 -12.09 -7.35
N LEU A 12 0.38 -13.12 -6.70
CA LEU A 12 0.22 -13.32 -5.25
C LEU A 12 0.71 -12.12 -4.44
N LYS A 13 1.89 -11.57 -4.78
CA LYS A 13 2.43 -10.36 -4.15
C LYS A 13 1.51 -9.15 -4.31
N ARG A 14 0.86 -9.00 -5.47
CA ARG A 14 -0.09 -7.90 -5.72
C ARG A 14 -1.36 -8.05 -4.89
N ILE A 15 -1.93 -9.25 -4.82
CA ILE A 15 -3.12 -9.53 -4.02
C ILE A 15 -2.81 -9.30 -2.54
N ALA A 16 -1.69 -9.85 -2.03
CA ALA A 16 -1.27 -9.62 -0.66
C ALA A 16 -1.05 -8.13 -0.35
N GLY A 17 -0.43 -7.38 -1.28
CA GLY A 17 -0.27 -5.94 -1.16
C GLY A 17 -1.60 -5.20 -0.99
N TRP A 18 -2.60 -5.52 -1.81
CA TRP A 18 -3.95 -4.93 -1.70
C TRP A 18 -4.68 -5.33 -0.41
N VAL A 19 -4.58 -6.60 -0.01
CA VAL A 19 -5.19 -7.12 1.22
C VAL A 19 -4.60 -6.45 2.47
N ILE A 20 -3.32 -6.05 2.45
CA ILE A 20 -2.70 -5.30 3.54
C ILE A 20 -3.02 -3.81 3.43
N PHE A 21 -2.92 -3.23 2.23
CA PHE A 21 -3.06 -1.80 1.99
C PHE A 21 -4.46 -1.28 2.31
N ILE A 22 -5.52 -1.94 1.83
CA ILE A 22 -6.90 -1.44 1.99
C ILE A 22 -7.29 -1.33 3.47
N PRO A 23 -7.16 -2.39 4.29
CA PRO A 23 -7.49 -2.30 5.71
C PRO A 23 -6.62 -1.29 6.45
N ALA A 24 -5.33 -1.22 6.14
CA ALA A 24 -4.41 -0.28 6.78
C ALA A 24 -4.76 1.19 6.46
N LEU A 25 -5.10 1.48 5.21
CA LEU A 25 -5.52 2.80 4.77
C LEU A 25 -6.83 3.23 5.43
N ILE A 26 -7.85 2.36 5.38
CA ILE A 26 -9.15 2.62 6.01
C ILE A 26 -8.97 2.83 7.52
N SER A 27 -8.19 1.98 8.17
CA SER A 27 -7.93 2.10 9.61
C SER A 27 -7.23 3.42 9.94
N THR A 28 -6.25 3.84 9.14
CA THR A 28 -5.54 5.11 9.36
C THR A 28 -6.45 6.33 9.14
N LEU A 29 -7.31 6.31 8.11
CA LEU A 29 -8.29 7.37 7.89
C LEU A 29 -9.28 7.48 9.07
N ILE A 30 -9.81 6.36 9.53
CA ILE A 30 -10.71 6.33 10.70
C ILE A 30 -9.99 6.77 11.97
N SER A 31 -8.72 6.41 12.13
CA SER A 31 -7.87 6.85 13.24
C SER A 31 -7.74 8.39 13.26
N ALA A 32 -7.51 9.00 12.09
CA ALA A 32 -7.49 10.45 11.93
C ALA A 32 -8.85 11.11 12.25
N LEU A 33 -9.95 10.53 11.78
CA LEU A 33 -11.30 11.04 12.11
C LEU A 33 -11.58 10.95 13.62
N LYS A 34 -11.22 9.84 14.27
CA LYS A 34 -11.37 9.68 15.73
C LYS A 34 -10.49 10.67 16.49
N PHE A 35 -9.30 11.00 15.99
CA PHE A 35 -8.44 12.02 16.58
C PHE A 35 -9.10 13.41 16.55
N MET A 36 -9.61 13.81 15.40
CA MET A 36 -10.34 15.07 15.23
C MET A 36 -11.56 15.12 16.16
N TYR A 37 -12.32 14.03 16.25
CA TYR A 37 -13.46 13.92 17.16
C TYR A 37 -13.07 14.13 18.63
N ALA A 38 -11.97 13.52 19.08
CA ALA A 38 -11.55 13.55 20.49
C ALA A 38 -10.82 14.84 20.91
N HIS A 39 -10.05 15.45 20.01
CA HIS A 39 -9.31 16.69 20.30
C HIS A 39 -10.13 17.95 20.06
N SER A 40 -11.40 17.77 19.69
CA SER A 40 -12.30 18.87 19.37
C SER A 40 -12.82 19.62 20.60
N GLU A 41 -12.89 18.99 21.78
CA GLU A 41 -13.56 19.57 22.95
C GLU A 41 -12.77 20.66 23.71
N LYS A 42 -11.52 20.99 23.32
CA LYS A 42 -10.62 21.83 24.14
C LYS A 42 -10.32 23.23 23.61
N GLN A 43 -11.04 23.73 22.59
CA GLN A 43 -10.80 25.08 22.05
C GLN A 43 -12.02 25.99 22.16
N ASP A 44 -12.04 26.82 23.21
CA ASP A 44 -12.99 27.92 23.35
C ASP A 44 -12.66 29.03 22.33
N GLY A 45 -13.58 29.29 21.39
CA GLY A 45 -13.45 30.37 20.38
C GLY A 45 -14.27 30.13 19.10
N ILE A 46 -13.99 30.91 18.04
CA ILE A 46 -14.60 30.77 16.69
C ILE A 46 -14.48 29.32 16.13
N ASN A 47 -13.50 28.57 16.63
CA ASN A 47 -13.34 27.15 16.31
C ASN A 47 -14.48 26.27 16.85
N ALA A 48 -15.19 26.65 17.92
CA ALA A 48 -16.27 25.83 18.50
C ALA A 48 -17.37 25.47 17.48
N VAL A 49 -17.66 26.37 16.54
CA VAL A 49 -18.63 26.10 15.47
C VAL A 49 -18.07 25.10 14.44
N MET A 50 -16.81 25.27 14.03
CA MET A 50 -16.15 24.31 13.12
C MET A 50 -15.98 22.92 13.75
N LEU A 51 -15.81 22.89 15.06
CA LEU A 51 -15.68 21.68 15.88
C LEU A 51 -17.00 20.90 15.93
N ASP A 52 -18.13 21.60 16.11
CA ASP A 52 -19.47 21.03 16.06
C ASP A 52 -19.80 20.48 14.65
N PHE A 53 -19.43 21.21 13.60
CA PHE A 53 -19.52 20.71 12.22
C PHE A 53 -18.68 19.44 12.00
N THR A 54 -17.48 19.38 12.58
CA THR A 54 -16.60 18.21 12.46
C THR A 54 -17.21 16.97 13.12
N HIS A 55 -17.81 17.12 14.31
CA HIS A 55 -18.53 16.04 14.98
C HIS A 55 -19.70 15.53 14.14
N VAL A 56 -20.56 16.44 13.66
CA VAL A 56 -21.71 16.08 12.81
C VAL A 56 -21.27 15.37 11.53
N MET A 57 -20.23 15.86 10.85
CA MET A 57 -19.72 15.20 9.65
C MET A 57 -19.21 13.79 9.93
N ILE A 58 -18.50 13.58 11.05
CA ILE A 58 -17.99 12.27 11.45
C ILE A 58 -19.14 11.32 11.79
N ASP A 59 -20.17 11.80 12.49
CA ASP A 59 -21.35 11.01 12.82
C ASP A 59 -22.14 10.62 11.57
N MET A 60 -22.35 11.57 10.64
CA MET A 60 -22.96 11.29 9.34
C MET A 60 -22.15 10.25 8.56
N MET A 61 -20.81 10.35 8.56
CA MET A 61 -19.96 9.34 7.91
C MET A 61 -20.12 7.96 8.56
N ARG A 62 -20.12 7.87 9.90
CA ARG A 62 -20.29 6.61 10.62
C ARG A 62 -21.65 5.97 10.33
N VAL A 63 -22.73 6.73 10.41
CA VAL A 63 -24.09 6.24 10.15
C VAL A 63 -24.25 5.75 8.70
N ASN A 64 -23.63 6.43 7.74
CA ASN A 64 -23.67 6.04 6.33
C ASN A 64 -22.69 4.92 5.96
N THR A 65 -21.75 4.54 6.85
CA THR A 65 -20.74 3.49 6.57
C THR A 65 -20.76 2.34 7.59
N PRO A 66 -21.91 1.65 7.79
CA PRO A 66 -21.99 0.57 8.78
C PRO A 66 -21.04 -0.60 8.50
N PHE A 67 -20.67 -0.81 7.23
CA PHE A 67 -19.67 -1.83 6.84
C PHE A 67 -18.26 -1.52 7.37
N LEU A 68 -17.98 -0.29 7.81
CA LEU A 68 -16.72 0.12 8.41
C LEU A 68 -16.72 0.03 9.95
N ASN A 69 -17.81 -0.45 10.58
CA ASN A 69 -17.92 -0.49 12.05
C ASN A 69 -16.75 -1.22 12.73
N LEU A 70 -16.25 -2.31 12.12
CA LEU A 70 -15.06 -3.00 12.59
C LEU A 70 -13.88 -2.03 12.77
N PHE A 71 -13.66 -1.16 11.79
CA PHE A 71 -12.59 -0.18 11.84
C PHE A 71 -12.91 0.96 12.82
N TRP A 72 -14.16 1.42 12.91
CA TRP A 72 -14.56 2.43 13.90
C TRP A 72 -14.25 1.99 15.34
N HIS A 73 -14.49 0.72 15.66
CA HIS A 73 -14.22 0.16 16.98
C HIS A 73 -12.75 -0.18 17.23
N HIS A 74 -12.05 -0.75 16.25
CA HIS A 74 -10.70 -1.29 16.46
C HIS A 74 -9.56 -0.38 15.99
N SER A 75 -9.82 0.66 15.19
CA SER A 75 -8.74 1.53 14.73
C SER A 75 -8.18 2.36 15.90
N PRO A 76 -6.85 2.40 16.06
CA PRO A 76 -6.20 3.11 17.16
C PRO A 76 -6.36 4.62 17.02
N THR A 77 -6.71 5.31 18.08
CA THR A 77 -6.66 6.78 18.10
C THR A 77 -5.22 7.23 18.25
N PRO A 78 -4.67 8.07 17.37
CA PRO A 78 -3.36 8.65 17.59
C PRO A 78 -3.44 9.61 18.77
N ASP A 79 -2.49 9.51 19.67
CA ASP A 79 -2.19 10.43 20.76
C ASP A 79 -0.78 10.97 20.51
N PHE A 80 -0.69 12.26 20.18
CA PHE A 80 0.59 12.92 19.90
C PHE A 80 1.21 13.54 21.15
N GLN A 81 0.50 13.51 22.29
CA GLN A 81 0.88 14.21 23.52
C GLN A 81 1.43 13.27 24.61
N ASN A 82 0.80 12.11 24.84
CA ASN A 82 1.09 11.30 26.04
C ASN A 82 1.77 9.94 25.79
N GLY A 83 2.11 9.58 24.54
CA GLY A 83 2.87 8.35 24.29
C GLY A 83 3.03 7.91 22.83
N LEU A 84 3.92 6.95 22.60
CA LEU A 84 4.08 6.30 21.30
C LEU A 84 2.90 5.34 21.06
N ASN A 85 1.97 5.72 20.19
CA ASN A 85 0.90 4.83 19.73
C ASN A 85 1.43 3.79 18.76
N ILE A 86 2.13 2.78 19.29
CA ILE A 86 2.80 1.74 18.52
C ILE A 86 1.84 1.09 17.52
N LEU A 87 0.59 0.81 17.93
CA LEU A 87 -0.41 0.21 17.06
C LEU A 87 -0.79 1.11 15.88
N PHE A 88 -0.94 2.42 16.11
CA PHE A 88 -1.19 3.39 15.03
C PHE A 88 -0.03 3.44 14.05
N TRP A 89 1.20 3.56 14.56
CA TRP A 89 2.40 3.61 13.71
C TRP A 89 2.61 2.30 12.92
N LEU A 90 2.29 1.15 13.52
CA LEU A 90 2.34 -0.14 12.84
C LEU A 90 1.36 -0.16 11.66
N ILE A 91 0.11 0.22 11.88
CA ILE A 91 -0.91 0.26 10.83
C ILE A 91 -0.53 1.29 9.75
N PHE A 92 0.00 2.45 10.15
CA PHE A 92 0.48 3.47 9.23
C PHE A 92 1.60 2.94 8.33
N ILE A 93 2.61 2.26 8.90
CA ILE A 93 3.72 1.67 8.14
C ILE A 93 3.22 0.55 7.21
N LEU A 94 2.20 -0.23 7.61
CA LEU A 94 1.61 -1.29 6.78
C LEU A 94 1.05 -0.77 5.46
N ILE A 95 0.58 0.49 5.39
CA ILE A 95 0.15 1.13 4.14
C ILE A 95 1.29 1.10 3.12
N PHE A 96 2.48 1.56 3.52
CA PHE A 96 3.64 1.69 2.65
C PHE A 96 4.26 0.33 2.30
N ILE A 97 4.21 -0.62 3.24
CA ILE A 97 4.56 -2.02 2.96
C ILE A 97 3.63 -2.60 1.89
N GLY A 98 2.31 -2.39 2.00
CA GLY A 98 1.33 -2.83 1.01
C GLY A 98 1.59 -2.23 -0.38
N LEU A 99 1.86 -0.92 -0.44
CA LEU A 99 2.22 -0.22 -1.69
C LEU A 99 3.52 -0.76 -2.30
N ALA A 100 4.57 -0.95 -1.50
CA ALA A 100 5.84 -1.49 -1.95
C ALA A 100 5.69 -2.93 -2.50
N MET A 101 4.87 -3.75 -1.84
CA MET A 101 4.53 -5.10 -2.31
C MET A 101 3.79 -5.08 -3.65
N GLN A 102 2.83 -4.18 -3.83
CA GLN A 102 2.09 -4.04 -5.07
C GLN A 102 3.00 -3.63 -6.24
N ASP A 103 3.86 -2.63 -6.02
CA ASP A 103 4.79 -2.14 -7.05
C ASP A 103 5.85 -3.19 -7.40
N SER A 104 6.35 -3.94 -6.41
CA SER A 104 7.23 -5.10 -6.65
C SER A 104 6.56 -6.17 -7.49
N GLY A 105 5.32 -6.53 -7.15
CA GLY A 105 4.54 -7.51 -7.92
C GLY A 105 4.24 -7.03 -9.34
N ALA A 106 3.94 -5.74 -9.54
CA ALA A 106 3.71 -5.17 -10.87
C ALA A 106 4.95 -5.25 -11.76
N ARG A 107 6.14 -4.91 -11.24
CA ARG A 107 7.39 -5.04 -12.01
C ARG A 107 7.75 -6.48 -12.31
N MET A 108 7.58 -7.37 -11.33
CA MET A 108 7.82 -8.80 -11.52
C MET A 108 6.89 -9.38 -12.58
N SER A 109 5.64 -8.91 -12.67
CA SER A 109 4.71 -9.32 -13.72
C SER A 109 5.12 -8.82 -15.11
N ARG A 110 5.70 -7.62 -15.23
CA ARG A 110 6.20 -7.08 -16.51
C ARG A 110 7.46 -7.80 -16.96
N GLN A 111 8.42 -7.95 -16.05
CA GLN A 111 9.64 -8.72 -16.30
C GLN A 111 9.28 -10.15 -16.66
N ALA A 112 8.24 -10.68 -16.02
CA ALA A 112 7.73 -11.95 -16.42
C ALA A 112 7.28 -11.84 -17.90
N ARG A 113 6.22 -11.08 -18.19
CA ARG A 113 5.66 -11.03 -19.56
C ARG A 113 6.71 -10.86 -20.68
N TYR A 114 7.70 -10.00 -20.48
CA TYR A 114 8.83 -9.80 -21.39
C TYR A 114 9.66 -11.08 -21.65
N LEU A 115 9.98 -11.85 -20.61
CA LEU A 115 10.70 -13.12 -20.75
C LEU A 115 9.87 -14.18 -21.49
N ARG A 116 8.53 -14.18 -21.34
CA ARG A 116 7.67 -15.07 -22.14
C ARG A 116 7.72 -14.73 -23.61
N GLU A 117 7.51 -13.46 -23.91
CA GLU A 117 7.50 -12.94 -25.28
C GLU A 117 8.86 -13.21 -25.94
N GLY A 118 9.97 -12.93 -25.23
CA GLY A 118 11.32 -13.24 -25.73
C GLY A 118 11.61 -14.73 -25.96
N VAL A 119 11.07 -15.62 -25.11
CA VAL A 119 11.17 -17.08 -25.35
C VAL A 119 10.37 -17.49 -26.57
N GLU A 120 9.15 -16.97 -26.74
CA GLU A 120 8.28 -17.27 -27.89
C GLU A 120 8.92 -16.78 -29.20
N ASP A 121 9.49 -15.58 -29.22
CA ASP A 121 10.19 -15.00 -30.37
C ASP A 121 11.42 -15.82 -30.77
N GLN A 122 12.26 -16.22 -29.80
CA GLN A 122 13.41 -17.09 -30.09
C GLN A 122 12.97 -18.47 -30.59
N LEU A 123 11.85 -19.01 -30.10
CA LEU A 123 11.31 -20.29 -30.56
C LEU A 123 10.87 -20.23 -32.03
N ILE A 124 10.35 -19.09 -32.49
CA ILE A 124 10.01 -18.87 -33.91
C ILE A 124 11.28 -18.89 -34.77
N LEU A 125 12.34 -18.21 -34.33
CA LEU A 125 13.63 -18.18 -35.01
C LEU A 125 14.33 -19.55 -35.02
N GLU A 126 14.25 -20.30 -33.92
CA GLU A 126 14.83 -21.64 -33.81
C GLU A 126 14.04 -22.67 -34.63
N LYS A 127 12.70 -22.56 -34.72
CA LYS A 127 11.89 -23.36 -35.65
C LYS A 127 12.24 -23.13 -37.12
N ALA A 128 12.65 -21.91 -37.47
CA ALA A 128 13.12 -21.61 -38.83
C ALA A 128 14.45 -22.30 -39.17
N LYS A 129 15.23 -22.77 -38.17
CA LYS A 129 16.48 -23.51 -38.36
C LYS A 129 16.29 -25.02 -38.54
N GLY A 130 15.06 -25.55 -38.47
CA GLY A 130 14.78 -26.96 -38.73
C GLY A 130 15.29 -27.89 -37.61
N SER A 131 16.08 -28.92 -37.98
CA SER A 131 16.50 -30.01 -37.08
C SER A 131 17.53 -29.63 -36.02
N ASP A 132 18.22 -28.49 -36.17
CA ASP A 132 19.23 -27.99 -35.23
C ASP A 132 18.67 -26.93 -34.25
N GLY A 133 17.35 -26.68 -34.31
CA GLY A 133 16.69 -25.70 -33.45
C GLY A 133 16.60 -26.16 -32.00
N LEU A 134 16.95 -25.28 -31.06
CA LEU A 134 16.84 -25.58 -29.63
C LEU A 134 15.38 -25.77 -29.21
N THR A 135 15.13 -26.75 -28.35
CA THR A 135 13.79 -27.00 -27.79
C THR A 135 13.43 -25.96 -26.72
N ARG A 136 12.13 -25.73 -26.51
CA ARG A 136 11.60 -24.80 -25.49
C ARG A 136 12.23 -24.99 -24.11
N GLN A 137 12.41 -26.24 -23.69
CA GLN A 137 12.97 -26.60 -22.38
C GLN A 137 14.46 -26.26 -22.27
N GLN A 138 15.21 -26.28 -23.37
CA GLN A 138 16.63 -25.89 -23.40
C GLN A 138 16.83 -24.37 -23.42
N LEU A 139 15.89 -23.61 -24.00
CA LEU A 139 15.88 -22.15 -23.87
C LEU A 139 15.51 -21.72 -22.44
N GLU A 140 14.47 -22.32 -21.87
CA GLU A 140 13.99 -21.97 -20.53
C GLU A 140 15.03 -22.28 -19.43
N SER A 141 15.89 -23.28 -19.61
CA SER A 141 16.94 -23.63 -18.64
C SER A 141 18.12 -22.65 -18.60
N ARG A 142 18.31 -21.86 -19.67
CA ARG A 142 19.35 -20.81 -19.72
C ARG A 142 18.88 -19.48 -19.12
N ILE A 143 17.58 -19.32 -18.88
CA ILE A 143 17.01 -18.05 -18.40
C ILE A 143 17.03 -18.03 -16.87
N VAL A 144 18.04 -17.39 -16.31
CA VAL A 144 18.10 -17.09 -14.87
C VAL A 144 17.42 -15.74 -14.63
N VAL A 145 16.27 -15.77 -13.94
CA VAL A 145 15.56 -14.53 -13.55
C VAL A 145 16.29 -13.88 -12.38
N PRO A 146 16.81 -12.64 -12.52
CA PRO A 146 17.44 -11.94 -11.41
C PRO A 146 16.40 -11.62 -10.33
N HIS A 147 16.72 -11.96 -9.08
CA HIS A 147 15.87 -11.65 -7.92
C HIS A 147 16.09 -10.18 -7.53
N ARG A 148 15.02 -9.37 -7.56
CA ARG A 148 15.01 -8.06 -6.91
C ARG A 148 14.16 -8.10 -5.65
N THR A 149 14.72 -7.60 -4.55
CA THR A 149 14.11 -7.56 -3.22
C THR A 149 13.15 -6.37 -3.08
N LEU A 150 12.18 -6.49 -2.17
CA LEU A 150 11.17 -5.47 -1.85
C LEU A 150 11.79 -4.17 -1.30
N PHE A 151 12.97 -4.27 -0.68
CA PHE A 151 13.67 -3.16 -0.01
C PHE A 151 14.37 -2.18 -0.96
N LEU A 152 14.42 -2.48 -2.26
CA LEU A 152 15.00 -1.58 -3.27
C LEU A 152 14.02 -0.46 -3.70
N HIS A 153 12.79 -0.48 -3.21
CA HIS A 153 11.77 0.53 -3.48
C HIS A 153 11.87 1.68 -2.48
N ILE A 154 12.97 2.45 -2.58
CA ILE A 154 13.30 3.51 -1.62
C ILE A 154 12.17 4.56 -1.54
N PHE A 155 11.58 4.91 -2.68
CA PHE A 155 10.57 5.95 -2.76
C PHE A 155 9.27 5.62 -2.00
N PRO A 156 8.51 4.56 -2.33
CA PRO A 156 7.24 4.28 -1.63
C PRO A 156 7.45 3.86 -0.17
N LEU A 157 8.58 3.25 0.18
CA LEU A 157 8.78 2.69 1.52
C LEU A 157 9.36 3.68 2.52
N TYR A 158 10.19 4.65 2.09
CA TYR A 158 10.88 5.57 2.99
C TYR A 158 10.55 7.04 2.74
N ILE A 159 10.43 7.47 1.48
CA ILE A 159 10.18 8.88 1.16
C ILE A 159 8.70 9.23 1.36
N LEU A 160 7.80 8.39 0.83
CA LEU A 160 6.36 8.63 0.91
C LEU A 160 5.82 8.70 2.36
N PRO A 161 6.23 7.85 3.31
CA PRO A 161 5.81 8.00 4.71
C PRO A 161 6.17 9.35 5.31
N VAL A 162 7.39 9.83 5.06
CA VAL A 162 7.86 11.11 5.59
C VAL A 162 7.04 12.26 5.01
N ILE A 163 6.78 12.25 3.70
CA ILE A 163 5.93 13.25 3.04
C ILE A 163 4.53 13.25 3.65
N ILE A 164 3.93 12.07 3.86
CA ILE A 164 2.59 11.97 4.45
C ILE A 164 2.55 12.46 5.90
N ILE A 165 3.59 12.20 6.70
CA ILE A 165 3.70 12.74 8.06
C ILE A 165 3.76 14.27 8.03
N VAL A 166 4.58 14.86 7.15
CA VAL A 166 4.70 16.32 7.02
C VAL A 166 3.38 16.95 6.57
N LEU A 167 2.73 16.37 5.55
CA LEU A 167 1.43 16.85 5.08
C LEU A 167 0.34 16.71 6.15
N GLY A 168 0.33 15.59 6.89
CA GLY A 168 -0.59 15.38 8.00
C GLY A 168 -0.39 16.40 9.11
N TYR A 169 0.86 16.67 9.50
CA TYR A 169 1.19 17.70 10.48
C TYR A 169 0.70 19.09 10.05
N LEU A 170 0.98 19.50 8.81
CA LEU A 170 0.51 20.78 8.28
C LEU A 170 -1.02 20.86 8.24
N PHE A 171 -1.69 19.78 7.83
CA PHE A 171 -3.14 19.71 7.77
C PHE A 171 -3.78 19.87 9.16
N PHE A 172 -3.31 19.11 10.15
CA PHE A 172 -3.85 19.19 11.52
C PHE A 172 -3.51 20.53 12.21
N SER A 173 -2.32 21.08 11.96
CA SER A 173 -1.93 22.40 12.46
C SER A 173 -2.80 23.51 11.86
N LEU A 174 -3.11 23.46 10.56
CA LEU A 174 -3.96 24.45 9.90
C LEU A 174 -5.41 24.41 10.40
N LEU A 175 -5.89 23.22 10.80
CA LEU A 175 -7.19 23.03 11.41
C LEU A 175 -7.22 23.33 12.92
N GLY A 176 -6.07 23.62 13.53
CA GLY A 176 -5.96 23.91 14.96
C GLY A 176 -6.02 22.68 15.88
N PHE A 177 -5.81 21.46 15.37
CA PHE A 177 -5.80 20.25 16.20
C PHE A 177 -4.43 19.94 16.85
N LEU A 178 -3.38 20.68 16.46
CA LEU A 178 -2.01 20.63 16.99
C LEU A 178 -1.60 22.02 17.42
#